data_AF-A0A7W1YNJ4-F1
#
_entry.id   AF-A0A7W1YNJ4-F1
#
_cell.length_a   1.000
_cell.length_b   1.000
_cell.length_c   1.000
_cell.angle_alpha   90.00
_cell.angle_beta   90.00
_cell.angle_gamma   90.00
#
_symmetry.space_group_name_H-M   'P 1'
#
loop_
_entity.id
_entity.type
_entity.pdbx_description
1 polymer ?
#
loop_
_entity_poly.entity_id
_entity_poly.type
_entity_poly.pdbx_seq_one_letter_code
_entity_poly.pdbx_strand_id
1 'polypeptide(L)'
;MLTSTEVLRALGQPLTDPTVEQELGDAECTYETPAAPGEPAVVIELTKVNAQNATFGQRVQFFRTEGAKPISGIGPEAYALAGHILTYKPGVILFVSVADGRSNDQQLLQAARRLTATVLNRLP
;
A
#
# COMPACT_ATOMS: atom_id res chain seq x y z
N MET A 1 12.18 8.68 0.28
CA MET A 1 11.49 8.17 1.49
C MET A 1 10.12 8.83 1.62
N LEU A 2 9.14 8.11 2.15
CA LEU A 2 7.87 8.66 2.65
C LEU A 2 8.05 8.97 4.12
N THR A 3 7.69 10.17 4.55
CA THR A 3 7.80 10.58 5.95
C THR A 3 6.59 10.09 6.76
N SER A 4 6.75 9.89 8.07
CA SER A 4 5.66 9.54 8.99
C SER A 4 4.49 10.53 8.91
N THR A 5 4.80 11.80 8.65
CA THR A 5 3.82 12.88 8.43
C THR A 5 2.94 12.65 7.19
N GLU A 6 3.48 12.04 6.14
CA GLU A 6 2.74 11.77 4.89
C GLU A 6 1.80 10.58 5.03
N VAL A 7 2.21 9.58 5.81
CA VAL A 7 1.37 8.44 6.19
C VAL A 7 0.21 8.92 7.06
N LEU A 8 0.47 9.69 8.11
CA LEU A 8 -0.55 10.22 9.02
C LEU A 8 -1.53 11.18 8.33
N ARG A 9 -1.04 12.00 7.39
CA ARG A 9 -1.88 12.86 6.55
C ARG A 9 -2.80 12.06 5.61
N ALA A 10 -2.29 10.97 5.03
CA ALA A 10 -3.11 10.12 4.17
C ALA A 10 -4.24 9.41 4.94
N LEU A 11 -3.97 9.06 6.20
CA LEU A 11 -4.92 8.48 7.15
C LEU A 11 -5.90 9.49 7.78
N GLY A 12 -5.71 10.79 7.54
CA GLY A 12 -6.57 11.84 8.08
C GLY A 12 -6.47 12.05 9.60
N GLN A 13 -5.35 11.63 10.23
CA GLN A 13 -5.17 11.71 11.68
C GLN A 13 -4.28 12.87 12.12
N PRO A 14 -4.54 13.48 13.29
CA PRO A 14 -3.61 14.42 13.92
C PRO A 14 -2.34 13.68 14.40
N LEU A 15 -1.19 14.35 14.25
CA LEU A 15 0.15 13.82 14.53
C LEU A 15 0.32 13.50 16.02
N THR A 16 0.64 12.24 16.34
CA THR A 16 1.25 11.84 17.62
C THR A 16 2.46 10.94 17.31
N ASP A 17 3.63 11.31 17.83
CA ASP A 17 4.95 10.69 17.60
C ASP A 17 5.03 9.19 17.97
N PRO A 18 6.08 8.45 17.53
CA PRO A 18 6.62 8.32 16.18
C PRO A 18 6.45 6.88 15.66
N THR A 19 6.19 6.76 14.36
CA THR A 19 6.21 5.49 13.62
C THR A 19 7.65 4.99 13.50
N VAL A 20 7.92 3.73 13.87
CA VAL A 20 9.25 3.14 13.76
C VAL A 20 9.64 3.03 12.28
N GLU A 21 10.69 3.73 11.89
CA GLU A 21 11.29 3.70 10.55
C GLU A 21 12.35 2.59 10.53
N GLN A 22 12.18 1.59 9.67
CA GLN A 22 13.18 0.54 9.48
C GLN A 22 13.49 0.43 7.98
N GLU A 23 14.54 1.11 7.54
CA GLU A 23 15.26 0.72 6.32
C GLU A 23 16.11 -0.51 6.62
N LEU A 24 16.20 -1.45 5.67
CA LEU A 24 17.42 -2.22 5.38
C LEU A 24 17.19 -3.13 4.16
N GLY A 25 18.02 -2.93 3.12
CA GLY A 25 18.47 -3.98 2.18
C GLY A 25 17.43 -4.65 1.27
N ASP A 26 17.50 -4.31 -0.02
CA ASP A 26 16.94 -5.08 -1.14
C ASP A 26 15.42 -5.28 -1.19
N ALA A 27 14.74 -4.26 -1.71
CA ALA A 27 13.52 -4.36 -2.54
C ALA A 27 12.35 -5.22 -2.01
N GLU A 28 12.17 -5.25 -0.69
CA GLU A 28 10.92 -5.60 0.00
C GLU A 28 10.78 -4.63 1.18
N CYS A 29 10.15 -3.48 0.96
CA CYS A 29 9.78 -2.62 2.08
C CYS A 29 8.51 -3.20 2.70
N THR A 30 8.51 -3.56 3.96
CA THR A 30 7.29 -3.87 4.71
C THR A 30 7.20 -2.83 5.82
N TYR A 31 6.18 -1.98 5.76
CA TYR A 31 5.91 -1.02 6.82
C TYR A 31 4.89 -1.67 7.75
N GLU A 32 5.25 -1.92 9.00
CA GLU A 32 4.33 -2.41 10.02
C GLU A 32 4.37 -1.43 11.19
N THR A 33 3.27 -0.74 11.45
CA THR A 33 3.00 -0.24 12.80
C THR A 33 2.51 -1.41 13.63
N PRO A 34 3.13 -1.74 14.77
CA PRO A 34 2.54 -2.68 15.72
C PRO A 34 1.25 -2.05 16.24
N ALA A 35 0.11 -2.43 15.65
CA ALA A 35 -1.19 -1.90 16.03
C ALA A 35 -1.72 -2.70 17.22
N ALA A 36 -1.95 -2.03 18.34
CA ALA A 36 -2.93 -2.55 19.31
C ALA A 36 -4.29 -2.72 18.59
N PRO A 37 -5.16 -3.65 19.01
CA PRO A 37 -6.47 -3.83 18.39
C PRO A 37 -7.25 -2.50 18.31
N GLY A 38 -7.49 -2.01 17.08
CA GLY A 38 -8.18 -0.75 16.83
C GLY A 38 -7.29 0.43 16.40
N GLU A 39 -5.96 0.26 16.39
CA GLU A 39 -5.03 1.26 15.87
C GLU A 39 -4.88 1.16 14.34
N PRO A 40 -4.66 2.31 13.66
CA PRO A 40 -4.46 2.33 12.23
C PRO A 40 -3.10 1.74 11.87
N ALA A 41 -3.06 0.93 10.82
CA ALA A 41 -1.86 0.32 10.27
C ALA A 41 -1.74 0.53 8.77
N VAL A 42 -0.51 0.72 8.29
CA VAL A 42 -0.21 0.90 6.87
C VAL A 42 0.96 0.01 6.49
N VAL A 43 0.76 -0.82 5.48
CA VAL A 43 1.80 -1.63 4.83
C VAL A 43 1.97 -1.15 3.40
N ILE A 44 3.21 -0.95 2.96
CA ILE A 44 3.55 -0.60 1.58
C ILE A 44 4.67 -1.51 1.11
N GLU A 45 4.34 -2.48 0.27
CA GLU A 45 5.29 -3.39 -0.35
C GLU A 45 5.67 -2.94 -1.76
N LEU A 46 6.97 -2.94 -2.03
CA LEU A 46 7.54 -2.71 -3.35
C LEU A 46 8.31 -3.95 -3.75
N THR A 47 7.90 -4.61 -4.83
CA THR A 47 8.57 -5.81 -5.34
C THR A 47 9.15 -5.53 -6.72
N LYS A 48 10.48 -5.60 -6.86
CA LYS A 48 11.13 -5.49 -8.18
C LYS A 48 10.73 -6.67 -9.07
N VAL A 49 10.32 -6.38 -10.30
CA VAL A 49 10.01 -7.39 -11.30
C VAL A 49 11.29 -7.77 -12.01
N ASN A 50 11.70 -9.03 -11.86
CA ASN A 50 12.80 -9.65 -12.59
C ASN A 50 12.36 -11.07 -13.03
N ALA A 51 13.23 -11.80 -13.71
CA ALA A 51 12.92 -13.14 -14.19
C ALA A 51 12.68 -14.19 -13.07
N GLN A 52 13.10 -13.90 -11.83
CA GLN A 52 13.03 -14.81 -10.69
C GLN A 52 11.86 -14.52 -9.73
N ASN A 53 11.23 -13.35 -9.81
CA ASN A 53 10.20 -12.90 -8.87
C ASN A 53 8.78 -13.12 -9.41
N ALA A 54 7.80 -13.16 -8.50
CA ALA A 54 6.39 -13.27 -8.83
C ALA A 54 5.95 -12.21 -9.85
N THR A 55 5.25 -12.65 -10.89
CA THR A 55 4.71 -11.76 -11.91
C THR A 55 3.52 -10.99 -11.36
N PHE A 56 3.29 -9.77 -11.85
CA PHE A 56 2.11 -8.99 -11.50
C PHE A 56 0.82 -9.78 -11.74
N GLY A 57 0.75 -10.55 -12.83
CA GLY A 57 -0.40 -11.41 -13.14
C GLY A 57 -0.70 -12.48 -12.09
N GLN A 58 0.31 -13.09 -11.48
CA GLN A 58 0.11 -14.06 -10.39
C GLN A 58 -0.48 -13.40 -9.14
N ARG A 59 0.05 -12.23 -8.75
CA ARG A 59 -0.48 -11.46 -7.62
C ARG A 59 -1.91 -11.00 -7.88
N VAL A 60 -2.21 -10.53 -9.10
CA VAL A 60 -3.57 -10.17 -9.52
C VAL A 60 -4.53 -11.35 -9.41
N GLN A 61 -4.13 -12.53 -9.84
CA GLN A 61 -5.00 -13.71 -9.77
C GLN A 61 -5.38 -14.04 -8.32
N PHE A 62 -4.42 -14.05 -7.42
CA PHE A 62 -4.67 -14.21 -5.98
C PHE A 62 -5.58 -13.10 -5.44
N PHE A 63 -5.28 -11.85 -5.77
CA PHE A 63 -6.07 -10.72 -5.28
C PHE A 63 -7.52 -10.75 -5.76
N ARG A 64 -7.75 -11.22 -6.99
CA ARG A 64 -9.09 -11.42 -7.54
C ARG A 64 -9.84 -12.58 -6.89
N THR A 65 -9.16 -13.66 -6.49
CA THR A 65 -9.82 -14.76 -5.76
C THR A 65 -10.31 -14.30 -4.38
N GLU A 66 -9.63 -13.34 -3.77
CA GLU A 66 -10.06 -12.65 -2.54
C GLU A 66 -11.20 -11.63 -2.78
N GLY A 67 -11.65 -11.45 -4.03
CA GLY A 67 -12.75 -10.56 -4.38
C GLY A 67 -12.34 -9.13 -4.75
N ALA A 68 -11.03 -8.86 -4.93
CA ALA A 68 -10.59 -7.55 -5.39
C ALA A 68 -11.14 -7.22 -6.78
N LYS A 69 -11.49 -5.95 -6.98
CA LYS A 69 -12.05 -5.43 -8.24
C LYS A 69 -11.06 -4.52 -8.94
N PRO A 70 -11.04 -4.51 -10.29
CA PRO A 70 -10.23 -3.56 -11.03
C PRO A 70 -10.68 -2.14 -10.71
N ILE A 71 -9.70 -1.24 -10.57
CA ILE A 71 -9.93 0.18 -10.33
C ILE A 71 -9.14 1.03 -11.32
N SER A 72 -9.67 2.21 -11.65
CA SER A 72 -9.04 3.17 -12.55
C SER A 72 -8.40 4.36 -11.81
N GLY A 73 -7.55 5.08 -12.53
CA GLY A 73 -6.92 6.34 -12.09
C GLY A 73 -5.68 6.17 -11.20
N ILE A 74 -5.14 4.95 -11.07
CA ILE A 74 -3.93 4.64 -10.31
C ILE A 74 -3.13 3.60 -11.06
N GLY A 75 -1.90 3.94 -11.43
CA GLY A 75 -1.02 3.08 -12.23
C GLY A 75 -1.61 2.71 -13.61
N PRO A 76 -0.93 1.84 -14.37
CA PRO A 76 -1.43 1.29 -15.62
C PRO A 76 -2.55 0.26 -15.41
N GLU A 77 -2.42 -0.54 -14.35
CA GLU A 77 -3.41 -1.54 -13.92
C GLU A 77 -3.42 -1.60 -12.39
N ALA A 78 -4.61 -1.61 -11.81
CA ALA A 78 -4.75 -1.65 -10.35
C ALA A 78 -6.01 -2.43 -9.95
N TYR A 79 -5.91 -3.12 -8.82
CA TYR A 79 -6.99 -3.86 -8.18
C TYR A 79 -7.10 -3.42 -6.73
N ALA A 80 -8.32 -3.41 -6.22
CA ALA A 80 -8.57 -3.02 -4.84
C ALA A 80 -9.60 -3.89 -4.14
N LEU A 81 -9.39 -4.06 -2.83
CA LEU A 81 -10.30 -4.71 -1.90
C LEU A 81 -10.23 -3.94 -0.59
N ALA A 82 -11.31 -3.27 -0.19
CA ALA A 82 -11.35 -2.40 0.99
C ALA A 82 -10.13 -1.46 1.07
N GLY A 83 -9.30 -1.56 2.11
CA GLY A 83 -8.08 -0.77 2.29
C GLY A 83 -6.84 -1.26 1.54
N HIS A 84 -6.97 -2.27 0.68
CA HIS A 84 -5.84 -2.87 -0.02
C HIS A 84 -5.85 -2.50 -1.50
N ILE A 85 -4.69 -2.12 -2.04
CA ILE A 85 -4.48 -1.81 -3.46
C ILE A 85 -3.24 -2.52 -3.96
N LEU A 86 -3.38 -3.24 -5.07
CA LEU A 86 -2.28 -3.83 -5.82
C LEU A 86 -2.19 -3.15 -7.18
N THR A 87 -1.02 -2.65 -7.54
CA THR A 87 -0.73 -2.02 -8.83
C THR A 87 0.73 -2.24 -9.23
N TYR A 88 1.17 -1.68 -10.35
CA TYR A 88 2.57 -1.69 -10.75
C TYR A 88 2.96 -0.41 -11.46
N LYS A 89 4.26 -0.16 -11.49
CA LYS A 89 4.97 0.70 -12.44
C LYS A 89 5.96 -0.19 -13.20
N PRO A 90 6.36 0.09 -14.45
CA PRO A 90 7.34 -0.75 -15.14
C PRO A 90 8.56 -1.06 -14.26
N GLY A 91 8.80 -2.36 -14.01
CA GLY A 91 9.88 -2.85 -13.16
C GLY A 91 9.57 -3.00 -11.66
N VAL A 92 8.42 -2.52 -11.15
CA VAL A 92 8.06 -2.58 -9.71
C VAL A 92 6.57 -2.84 -9.52
N ILE A 93 6.24 -3.90 -8.78
CA ILE A 93 4.88 -4.13 -8.25
C ILE A 93 4.76 -3.37 -6.93
N LEU A 94 3.63 -2.70 -6.73
CA LEU A 94 3.31 -1.97 -5.52
C LEU A 94 2.05 -2.56 -4.90
N PHE A 95 2.16 -2.98 -3.65
CA PHE A 95 1.02 -3.33 -2.81
C PHE A 95 0.92 -2.35 -1.64
N VAL A 96 -0.27 -1.82 -1.40
CA VAL A 96 -0.58 -0.93 -0.29
C VAL A 96 -1.71 -1.54 0.50
N SER A 97 -1.58 -1.62 1.81
CA SER A 97 -2.60 -2.07 2.74
C SER A 97 -2.82 -0.99 3.79
N VAL A 98 -4.07 -0.61 4.01
CA VAL A 98 -4.48 0.28 5.08
C VAL A 98 -5.53 -0.42 5.91
N ALA A 99 -5.27 -0.53 7.21
CA ALA A 99 -6.21 -1.02 8.19
C ALA A 99 -6.44 0.06 9.24
N ASP A 100 -7.68 0.25 9.69
CA ASP A 100 -8.02 1.10 10.83
C ASP A 100 -9.38 0.63 11.32
N GLY A 101 -9.45 0.14 12.56
CA GLY A 101 -10.66 -0.42 13.15
C GLY A 101 -11.81 0.60 13.31
N ARG A 102 -11.54 1.88 13.08
CA ARG A 102 -12.52 2.98 13.15
C ARG A 102 -13.03 3.43 11.78
N SER A 103 -12.38 3.01 10.70
CA SER A 103 -12.66 3.45 9.34
C SER A 103 -13.47 2.40 8.58
N ASN A 104 -14.42 2.84 7.75
CA ASN A 104 -15.14 1.94 6.84
C ASN A 104 -14.35 1.67 5.55
N ASP A 105 -14.76 0.66 4.77
CA ASP A 105 -14.09 0.25 3.52
C ASP A 105 -13.87 1.39 2.54
N GLN A 106 -14.81 2.34 2.44
CA GLN A 106 -14.69 3.48 1.54
C GLN A 106 -13.61 4.46 2.01
N GLN A 107 -13.52 4.72 3.31
CA GLN A 107 -12.48 5.55 3.92
C GLN A 107 -11.10 4.91 3.78
N LEU A 108 -11.01 3.61 4.07
CA LEU A 108 -9.77 2.83 3.92
C LEU A 108 -9.30 2.81 2.46
N LEU A 109 -10.22 2.59 1.51
CA LEU A 109 -9.91 2.62 0.08
C LEU A 109 -9.39 3.99 -0.35
N GLN A 110 -9.99 5.08 0.12
CA GLN A 110 -9.50 6.43 -0.19
C GLN A 110 -8.11 6.70 0.36
N ALA A 111 -7.82 6.26 1.60
CA ALA A 111 -6.50 6.39 2.20
C ALA A 111 -5.46 5.58 1.41
N ALA A 112 -5.77 4.33 1.08
CA ALA A 112 -4.93 3.48 0.24
C ALA A 112 -4.65 4.13 -1.11
N ARG A 113 -5.69 4.67 -1.78
CA ARG A 113 -5.53 5.36 -3.08
C ARG A 113 -4.55 6.53 -3.01
N ARG A 114 -4.64 7.36 -1.95
CA ARG A 114 -3.73 8.51 -1.74
C ARG A 114 -2.30 8.04 -1.52
N LEU A 115 -2.10 7.01 -0.70
CA LEU A 115 -0.78 6.43 -0.45
C LEU A 115 -0.18 5.83 -1.72
N THR A 116 -0.94 5.01 -2.44
CA THR A 116 -0.50 4.41 -3.70
C THR A 116 -0.09 5.48 -4.72
N ALA A 117 -0.90 6.52 -4.93
CA ALA A 117 -0.55 7.62 -5.83
C ALA A 117 0.74 8.34 -5.40
N THR A 118 0.91 8.56 -4.09
CA THR A 118 2.10 9.21 -3.54
C THR A 118 3.36 8.36 -3.75
N VAL A 119 3.27 7.04 -3.54
CA VAL A 119 4.37 6.11 -3.79
C VAL A 119 4.72 6.08 -5.27
N LEU A 120 3.73 5.90 -6.15
CA LEU A 120 3.95 5.83 -7.61
C LEU A 120 4.65 7.07 -8.17
N ASN A 121 4.32 8.25 -7.66
CA ASN A 121 4.95 9.51 -8.07
C ASN A 121 6.43 9.64 -7.63
N ARG A 122 6.89 8.82 -6.67
CA ARG A 122 8.27 8.81 -6.17
C ARG A 122 9.11 7.68 -6.73
N LEU A 123 8.48 6.65 -7.27
CA LEU A 123 9.20 5.58 -7.95
C LEU A 123 9.86 6.16 -9.22
N PRO A 124 11.11 5.76 -9.55
CA PRO A 124 11.80 6.18 -10.76
C PRO A 124 11.01 5.80 -12.01
#